data_AF-A0A6M0FAC4-F1
#
_entry.id   AF-A0A6M0FAC4-F1
#
_cell.length_a   1.000
_cell.length_b   1.000
_cell.length_c   1.000
_cell.angle_alpha   90.00
_cell.angle_beta   90.00
_cell.angle_gamma   90.00
#
_symmetry.space_group_name_H-M   'P 1'
#
loop_
_entity.id
_entity.type
_entity.pdbx_description
1 polymer ?
#
loop_
_entity_poly.entity_id
_entity_poly.type
_entity_poly.pdbx_seq_one_letter_code
_entity_poly.pdbx_strand_id
1 'polypeptide(L)' 'MAKELSRVDPKGTSQHCWECLNKVSKSLSERWHSCPKCGQELDRDYNSALL' A
#
# COMPACT_ATOMS: atom_id res chain seq x y z
N MET A 1 17.66 23.37 2.58
CA MET A 1 17.71 21.97 3.05
C MET A 1 17.73 21.09 1.81
N ALA A 2 18.72 20.21 1.66
CA ALA A 2 18.79 19.27 0.54
C ALA A 2 17.85 18.09 0.82
N LYS A 3 17.09 17.65 -0.20
CA LYS A 3 16.21 16.49 -0.10
C LYS A 3 17.00 15.24 -0.47
N GLU A 4 17.09 14.29 0.47
CA GLU A 4 17.71 12.99 0.22
C GLU A 4 16.74 12.09 -0.58
N LEU A 5 17.27 11.40 -1.60
CA LEU A 5 16.52 10.49 -2.45
C LEU A 5 17.02 9.06 -2.21
N SER A 6 16.15 8.19 -1.69
CA SER A 6 16.40 6.76 -1.51
C SER A 6 15.60 5.92 -2.50
N ARG A 7 16.21 4.87 -3.04
CA ARG A 7 15.50 3.87 -3.87
C ARG A 7 14.84 2.84 -2.98
N VAL A 8 13.62 2.44 -3.33
CA VAL A 8 12.86 1.38 -2.67
C VAL A 8 12.50 0.30 -3.68
N ASP A 9 12.28 -0.93 -3.23
CA ASP A 9 11.75 -2.02 -4.08
C ASP A 9 10.23 -1.84 -4.21
N PRO A 10 9.69 -1.53 -5.39
CA PRO A 10 8.26 -1.30 -5.57
C PRO A 10 7.43 -2.59 -5.66
N LYS A 11 8.06 -3.77 -5.67
CA LYS A 11 7.38 -5.01 -6.04
C LYS A 11 6.35 -5.42 -4.98
N GLY A 12 5.07 -5.40 -5.39
CA GLY A 12 3.98 -5.96 -4.60
C GLY A 12 3.45 -5.08 -3.47
N THR A 13 3.89 -3.81 -3.36
CA THR A 13 3.40 -2.86 -2.34
C THR A 13 1.89 -2.64 -2.44
N SER A 14 1.34 -2.65 -3.66
CA SER A 14 -0.11 -2.51 -3.89
C SER A 14 -0.97 -3.64 -3.33
N GLN A 15 -0.36 -4.76 -2.95
CA GLN A 15 -1.01 -5.93 -2.38
C GLN A 15 -0.87 -6.00 -0.85
N HIS A 16 -0.12 -5.10 -0.22
CA HIS A 16 0.09 -5.13 1.23
C HIS A 16 -0.61 -3.94 1.89
N CYS A 17 -1.15 -4.17 3.09
CA CYS A 17 -1.66 -3.09 3.92
C CYS A 17 -0.50 -2.31 4.54
N TRP A 18 -0.52 -0.98 4.43
CA TRP A 18 0.53 -0.11 4.99
C TRP A 18 0.67 -0.25 6.50
N GLU A 19 -0.46 -0.42 7.21
CA GLU A 19 -0.52 -0.47 8.67
C GLU A 19 -0.04 -1.81 9.24
N CYS A 20 -0.54 -2.93 8.71
CA CYS A 20 -0.33 -4.25 9.32
C CYS A 20 0.44 -5.24 8.46
N LEU A 21 0.91 -4.82 7.28
CA LEU A 21 1.64 -5.61 6.29
C LEU A 21 0.93 -6.89 5.82
N ASN A 22 -0.36 -7.04 6.12
CA ASN A 22 -1.15 -8.16 5.64
C ASN A 22 -1.29 -8.08 4.13
N LYS A 23 -1.10 -9.21 3.44
CA LYS A 23 -1.36 -9.30 2.01
C LYS A 23 -2.86 -9.33 1.76
N VAL A 24 -3.35 -8.34 1.02
CA VAL A 24 -4.72 -8.20 0.54
C VAL A 24 -4.69 -8.31 -0.98
N SER A 25 -4.95 -9.54 -1.46
CA SER A 25 -4.99 -9.86 -2.88
C SER A 25 -6.09 -9.07 -3.58
N LYS A 26 -5.71 -8.28 -4.58
CA LYS A 26 -6.63 -7.40 -5.30
C LYS A 26 -6.21 -7.23 -6.76
N SER A 27 -7.17 -7.05 -7.66
CA SER A 27 -6.90 -6.79 -9.07
C SER A 27 -6.44 -5.33 -9.29
N LEU A 28 -5.90 -5.04 -10.48
CA LEU A 28 -5.57 -3.66 -10.85
C LEU A 28 -6.80 -2.77 -11.02
N SER A 29 -7.98 -3.35 -11.28
CA SER A 29 -9.25 -2.61 -11.33
C SER A 29 -9.80 -2.29 -9.94
N GLU A 30 -9.37 -3.01 -8.90
CA GLU A 30 -9.77 -2.73 -7.53
C GLU A 30 -8.95 -1.57 -6.98
N ARG A 31 -9.58 -0.39 -6.95
CA ARG A 31 -8.98 0.89 -6.55
C ARG A 31 -9.10 1.16 -5.04
N TRP A 32 -10.00 0.45 -4.35
CA TRP A 32 -10.18 0.56 -2.91
C TRP A 32 -9.35 -0.50 -2.18
N HIS A 33 -8.73 -0.14 -1.07
CA HIS A 33 -8.09 -1.06 -0.13
C HIS A 33 -8.97 -1.17 1.10
N SER A 34 -9.52 -2.35 1.34
CA SER A 34 -10.18 -2.71 2.60
C SER A 34 -9.41 -3.86 3.23
N CYS A 35 -8.77 -3.62 4.38
CA CYS A 35 -7.92 -4.61 5.03
C CYS A 35 -8.74 -5.44 6.05
N PRO A 36 -8.90 -6.76 5.84
CA PRO A 36 -9.69 -7.58 6.75
C PRO A 36 -9.01 -7.83 8.11
N LYS A 37 -7.71 -7.50 8.23
CA LYS A 37 -6.93 -7.76 9.45
C LYS A 37 -6.92 -6.58 10.43
N CYS A 38 -6.78 -5.36 9.93
CA CYS A 38 -6.71 -4.15 10.77
C CYS A 38 -7.83 -3.14 10.50
N GLY A 39 -8.70 -3.38 9.52
CA GLY A 39 -9.85 -2.52 9.23
C GLY A 39 -9.52 -1.23 8.47
N GLN A 40 -8.31 -1.08 7.91
CA GLN A 40 -7.96 0.08 7.10
C GLN A 40 -8.79 0.14 5.81
N GLU A 41 -9.34 1.32 5.52
CA GLU A 41 -10.16 1.59 4.34
C GLU A 41 -9.74 2.89 3.66
N LEU A 42 -9.12 2.78 2.48
CA LEU A 42 -8.60 3.93 1.73
C LEU A 42 -8.34 3.58 0.25
N ASP A 43 -8.02 4.58 -0.59
CA ASP A 43 -7.55 4.32 -1.95
C ASP A 43 -6.25 3.49 -1.94
N ARG A 44 -6.17 2.51 -2.85
CA ARG A 44 -5.05 1.58 -2.98
C ARG A 44 -3.73 2.28 -3.25
N ASP A 45 -3.73 3.33 -4.08
CA ASP A 45 -2.50 4.02 -4.44
C ASP A 45 -2.02 4.85 -3.25
N TYR A 46 -2.93 5.45 -2.47
CA TYR A 46 -2.57 6.10 -1.21
C TYR A 46 -1.98 5.10 -0.20
N ASN A 47 -2.60 3.92 -0.03
CA ASN A 47 -2.03 2.84 0.77
C ASN A 47 -0.62 2.45 0.29
N SER A 48 -0.40 2.38 -1.02
CA SER A 48 0.90 1.99 -1.60
C SER A 48 1.97 3.06 -1.41
N ALA A 49 1.58 4.34 -1.32
CA ALA A 49 2.49 5.47 -1.11
C ALA A 49 2.93 5.63 0.35
N LEU A 50 2.15 5.10 1.30
CA LEU A 50 2.48 5.09 2.73
C LEU A 50 3.41 3.94 3.13
N LEU A 51 3.56 2.94 2.25
CA LEU A 51 4.31 1.71 2.46
C LEU A 51 5.75 1.87 1.99
#